data_AF-A0A535LF57-F1
#
_entry.id   AF-A0A535LF57-F1
#
_cell.length_a   1.000
_cell.length_b   1.000
_cell.length_c   1.000
_cell.angle_alpha   90.00
_cell.angle_beta   90.00
_cell.angle_gamma   90.00
#
_symmetry.space_group_name_H-M   'P 1'
#
loop_
_entity.id
_entity.type
_entity.pdbx_description
1 polymer ?
#
loop_
_entity_poly.entity_id
_entity_poly.type
_entity_poly.pdbx_seq_one_letter_code
_entity_poly.pdbx_strand_id
1 'polypeptide(L)'
;IHYGMIPRTNRGIFCINELPDLAERIQVGLLNIMEERDVQIRGYKIRLPLDVYVVASANPEDYTNRGRIITPLKDRVGSEIRTHYPRTVEHEIQIMESESNHFITEGLEIIFPQFMKEIIAEITQLARRSNDISQRSGVSVRVSISNFENVLSSASRRALRLKERNVAPRISDLSAIFASTSGKIELDTVGDIKEERVVQKLINAAVLSVFGDYFENREFEQLVAGFERGLSVHVGDDMPSMEYVNQLSKVGGLSKAIDKLNGRGSPASIASSIEFILEGLHLNRRLNKDEVRGKIRYRR
;
A
#
# COMPACT_ATOMS: atom_id res chain seq x y z
N ILE A 1 -17.74 1.80 41.89
CA ILE A 1 -18.23 2.94 41.08
C ILE A 1 -17.42 2.95 39.79
N HIS A 2 -18.01 2.54 38.66
CA HIS A 2 -17.34 2.67 37.37
C HIS A 2 -17.52 4.11 36.88
N TYR A 3 -16.49 4.94 37.07
CA TYR A 3 -16.41 6.24 36.39
C TYR A 3 -16.40 5.97 34.88
N GLY A 4 -17.24 6.71 34.13
CA GLY A 4 -17.33 6.60 32.67
C GLY A 4 -15.99 6.94 31.98
N MET A 5 -15.93 6.78 30.66
CA MET A 5 -14.66 6.93 29.91
C MET A 5 -14.08 8.35 30.02
N ILE A 6 -14.90 9.40 29.89
CA ILE A 6 -14.42 10.79 29.91
C ILE A 6 -13.80 11.18 31.27
N PRO A 7 -14.44 10.94 32.44
CA PRO A 7 -13.81 11.22 33.73
C PRO A 7 -12.48 10.49 33.96
N ARG A 8 -12.27 9.31 33.36
CA ARG A 8 -11.00 8.58 33.47
C ARG A 8 -9.86 9.25 32.70
N THR A 9 -10.19 10.10 31.73
CA THR A 9 -9.23 10.85 30.91
C THR A 9 -9.07 12.30 31.41
N ASN A 10 -9.47 12.59 32.65
CA ASN A 10 -9.28 13.91 33.26
C ASN A 10 -7.80 14.31 33.22
N ARG A 11 -7.53 15.56 32.84
CA ARG A 11 -6.22 16.15 32.53
C ARG A 11 -5.51 15.48 31.35
N GLY A 12 -6.27 15.02 30.37
CA GLY A 12 -5.77 14.29 29.20
C GLY A 12 -6.53 14.59 27.92
N ILE A 13 -6.13 13.88 26.86
CA ILE A 13 -6.76 13.96 25.53
C ILE A 13 -7.75 12.81 25.39
N PHE A 14 -9.01 13.13 25.14
CA PHE A 14 -10.07 12.15 24.87
C PHE A 14 -10.38 12.10 23.38
N CYS A 15 -10.02 10.99 22.74
CA CYS A 15 -10.22 10.77 21.31
C CYS A 15 -11.57 10.06 21.04
N ILE A 16 -12.35 10.59 20.12
CA ILE A 16 -13.61 10.01 19.65
C ILE A 16 -13.47 9.71 18.16
N ASN A 17 -13.67 8.44 17.78
CA ASN A 17 -13.79 8.10 16.37
C ASN A 17 -15.23 8.33 15.91
N GLU A 18 -15.41 8.92 14.73
CA GLU A 18 -16.70 9.06 14.06
C GLU A 18 -17.76 9.71 14.97
N LEU A 19 -17.48 10.93 15.44
CA LEU A 19 -18.42 11.72 16.26
C LEU A 19 -19.84 11.80 15.66
N PRO A 20 -20.01 11.97 14.32
CA PRO A 20 -21.31 11.82 13.64
C PRO A 20 -22.12 10.58 14.04
N ASP A 21 -21.47 9.42 14.19
CA ASP A 21 -22.14 8.15 14.46
C ASP A 21 -22.67 8.02 15.90
N LEU A 22 -22.25 8.92 16.80
CA LEU A 22 -22.79 8.95 18.14
C LEU A 22 -24.24 9.42 18.14
N ALA A 23 -25.10 8.66 18.85
CA ALA A 23 -26.49 9.05 19.07
C ALA A 23 -26.58 10.46 19.67
N GLU A 24 -27.59 11.23 19.24
CA GLU A 24 -27.77 12.64 19.63
C GLU A 24 -27.71 12.85 21.16
N ARG A 25 -28.33 11.96 21.94
CA ARG A 25 -28.28 11.99 23.40
C ARG A 25 -26.85 11.94 23.96
N ILE A 26 -25.95 11.19 23.33
CA ILE A 26 -24.55 11.10 23.75
C ILE A 26 -23.81 12.39 23.39
N GLN A 27 -24.09 12.98 22.23
CA GLN A 27 -23.52 14.27 21.83
C GLN A 27 -23.95 15.40 22.79
N VAL A 28 -25.22 15.43 23.20
CA VAL A 28 -25.72 16.37 24.24
C VAL A 28 -25.03 16.13 25.58
N GLY A 29 -24.82 14.87 25.96
CA GLY A 29 -24.06 14.54 27.17
C GLY A 29 -22.61 15.04 27.13
N LEU A 30 -21.96 14.92 25.97
CA LEU A 30 -20.61 15.44 25.75
C LEU A 30 -20.58 16.97 25.85
N LEU A 31 -21.55 17.66 25.24
CA LEU A 31 -21.72 19.11 25.34
C LEU A 31 -21.83 19.57 26.81
N ASN A 32 -22.69 18.92 27.60
CA ASN A 32 -22.87 19.28 29.01
C ASN A 32 -21.58 19.11 29.83
N ILE A 33 -20.79 18.08 29.52
CA ILE A 33 -19.49 17.87 30.16
C ILE A 33 -18.50 18.96 29.78
N MET A 34 -18.46 19.35 28.50
CA MET A 34 -17.55 20.38 27.98
C MET A 34 -17.90 21.79 28.47
N GLU A 35 -19.20 22.12 28.54
CA GLU A 35 -19.69 23.47 28.89
C GLU A 35 -19.96 23.63 30.38
N GLU A 36 -20.88 22.83 30.93
CA GLU A 36 -21.37 23.01 32.30
C GLU A 36 -20.53 22.26 33.34
N ARG A 37 -19.61 21.38 32.88
CA ARG A 37 -18.79 20.52 33.74
C ARG A 37 -19.66 19.69 34.68
N ASP A 38 -20.77 19.20 34.17
CA ASP A 38 -21.69 18.34 34.90
C ASP A 38 -22.30 17.26 34.00
N VAL A 39 -22.87 16.26 34.66
CA VAL A 39 -23.52 15.14 34.01
C VAL A 39 -24.80 14.78 34.76
N GLN A 40 -25.85 14.43 34.02
CA GLN A 40 -27.09 13.95 34.60
C GLN A 40 -27.09 12.42 34.68
N ILE A 41 -27.17 11.87 35.89
CA ILE A 41 -27.23 10.42 36.13
C ILE A 41 -28.53 10.10 36.86
N ARG A 42 -29.44 9.37 36.18
CA ARG A 42 -30.74 8.95 36.74
C ARG A 42 -31.51 10.12 37.40
N GLY A 43 -31.50 11.29 36.76
CA GLY A 43 -32.18 12.49 37.25
C GLY A 43 -31.35 13.38 38.17
N TYR A 44 -30.24 12.89 38.73
CA TYR A 44 -29.35 13.69 39.57
C TYR A 44 -28.33 14.45 38.72
N LYS A 45 -28.22 15.77 38.95
CA LYS A 45 -27.18 16.61 38.36
C LYS A 45 -25.91 16.51 39.22
N ILE A 46 -24.86 15.90 38.67
CA ILE A 46 -23.58 15.70 39.35
C ILE A 46 -22.55 16.60 38.69
N ARG A 47 -21.99 17.54 39.45
CA ARG A 47 -20.88 18.38 38.98
C ARG A 47 -19.59 17.57 38.97
N LEU A 48 -18.93 17.54 37.82
CA LEU A 48 -17.66 16.86 37.60
C LEU A 48 -16.69 17.89 37.00
N PRO A 49 -15.82 18.53 37.80
CA PRO A 49 -14.84 19.48 37.28
C PRO A 49 -13.77 18.70 36.49
N LEU A 50 -14.06 18.46 35.22
CA LEU A 50 -13.18 17.78 34.27
C LEU A 50 -12.39 18.80 33.45
N ASP A 51 -11.14 18.49 33.22
CA ASP A 51 -10.21 19.20 32.38
C ASP A 51 -9.77 18.25 31.27
N VAL A 52 -10.44 18.26 30.12
CA VAL A 52 -10.23 17.27 29.06
C VAL A 52 -10.15 17.99 27.73
N TYR A 53 -9.14 17.65 26.93
CA TYR A 53 -9.05 18.09 25.55
C TYR A 53 -9.68 17.03 24.64
N VAL A 54 -10.75 17.38 23.93
CA VAL A 54 -11.48 16.42 23.08
C VAL A 54 -10.97 16.52 21.65
N VAL A 55 -10.58 15.39 21.07
CA VAL A 55 -10.24 15.25 19.64
C VAL A 55 -11.24 14.29 19.02
N ALA A 56 -11.86 14.68 17.92
CA ALA A 56 -12.86 13.86 17.26
C ALA A 56 -12.57 13.74 15.76
N SER A 57 -12.79 12.56 15.20
CA SER A 57 -12.84 12.37 13.74
C SER A 57 -14.29 12.42 13.25
N ALA A 58 -14.47 12.85 12.01
CA ALA A 58 -15.75 12.88 11.31
C ALA A 58 -15.50 12.72 9.81
N ASN A 59 -16.30 11.89 9.13
CA ASN A 59 -16.24 11.77 7.69
C ASN A 59 -17.11 12.88 7.05
N PRO A 60 -16.60 13.67 6.08
CA PRO A 60 -17.37 14.75 5.45
C PRO A 60 -18.64 14.31 4.72
N GLU A 61 -18.81 13.04 4.38
CA GLU A 61 -20.01 12.58 3.67
C GLU A 61 -21.21 12.29 4.59
N ASP A 62 -20.95 12.01 5.87
CA ASP A 62 -21.97 11.61 6.85
C ASP A 62 -22.90 12.75 7.26
N TYR A 63 -22.57 13.99 6.89
CA TYR A 63 -23.46 15.16 7.09
C TYR A 63 -24.81 15.03 6.38
N THR A 64 -24.96 14.09 5.44
CA THR A 64 -26.16 13.95 4.63
C THR A 64 -27.18 12.95 5.15
N ASN A 65 -26.79 11.78 5.69
CA ASN A 65 -27.76 10.69 5.90
C ASN A 65 -27.66 9.87 7.18
N ARG A 66 -26.59 9.95 8.00
CA ARG A 66 -26.53 9.28 9.32
C ARG A 66 -25.66 10.08 10.28
N GLY A 67 -26.33 10.79 11.21
CA GLY A 67 -25.66 11.44 12.34
C GLY A 67 -25.04 12.79 12.00
N ARG A 68 -25.80 13.88 12.13
CA ARG A 68 -25.19 15.23 12.13
C ARG A 68 -24.62 15.51 13.51
N ILE A 69 -23.44 16.13 13.54
CA ILE A 69 -22.97 16.79 14.76
C ILE A 69 -24.01 17.86 15.10
N ILE A 70 -24.61 17.80 16.28
CA ILE A 70 -25.60 18.80 16.70
C ILE A 70 -24.98 20.20 16.65
N THR A 71 -25.72 21.18 16.15
CA THR A 71 -25.23 22.57 16.01
C THR A 71 -24.57 23.10 17.28
N PRO A 72 -25.14 22.90 18.49
CA PRO A 72 -24.52 23.39 19.72
C PRO A 72 -23.14 22.79 20.00
N LEU A 73 -22.90 21.52 19.64
CA LEU A 73 -21.59 20.88 19.81
C LEU A 73 -20.60 21.35 18.75
N LYS A 74 -21.08 21.55 17.51
CA LYS A 74 -20.27 22.08 16.41
C LYS A 74 -19.73 23.49 16.72
N ASP A 75 -20.56 24.35 17.31
CA ASP A 75 -20.18 25.72 17.71
C ASP A 75 -19.12 25.77 18.82
N ARG A 76 -18.80 24.63 19.44
CA ARG A 76 -17.78 24.48 20.49
C ARG A 76 -16.49 23.82 20.03
N VAL A 77 -16.40 23.46 18.76
CA VAL A 77 -15.16 22.96 18.16
C VAL A 77 -14.22 24.14 17.92
N GLY A 78 -13.10 24.16 18.63
CA GLY A 78 -12.11 25.25 18.54
C GLY A 78 -11.24 25.22 17.27
N SER A 79 -11.14 24.07 16.59
CA SER A 79 -10.38 23.91 15.34
C SER A 79 -10.90 22.73 14.52
N GLU A 80 -11.04 22.93 13.21
CA GLU A 80 -11.35 21.88 12.25
C GLU A 80 -10.10 21.60 11.40
N ILE A 81 -9.58 20.37 11.46
CA ILE A 81 -8.42 19.94 10.67
C ILE A 81 -8.91 19.00 9.57
N ARG A 82 -8.68 19.39 8.31
CA ARG A 82 -8.96 18.53 7.15
C ARG A 82 -7.74 17.68 6.82
N THR A 83 -7.86 16.39 7.03
CA THR A 83 -6.83 15.41 6.67
C THR A 83 -6.90 15.07 5.18
N HIS A 84 -5.82 14.50 4.65
CA HIS A 84 -5.77 14.00 3.29
C HIS A 84 -4.88 12.75 3.22
N TYR A 85 -5.06 11.96 2.17
CA TYR A 85 -4.13 10.87 1.85
C TYR A 85 -2.74 11.40 1.48
N PRO A 86 -1.68 10.58 1.58
CA PRO A 86 -0.33 10.99 1.19
C PRO A 86 -0.31 11.51 -0.25
N ARG A 87 0.35 12.66 -0.47
CA ARG A 87 0.37 13.34 -1.77
C ARG A 87 1.48 12.87 -2.69
N THR A 88 2.51 12.24 -2.13
CA THR A 88 3.70 11.83 -2.86
C THR A 88 4.03 10.37 -2.54
N VAL A 89 4.74 9.73 -3.47
CA VAL A 89 5.19 8.35 -3.33
C VAL A 89 6.09 8.19 -2.11
N GLU A 90 6.95 9.18 -1.83
CA GLU A 90 7.89 9.14 -0.71
C GLU A 90 7.17 9.10 0.64
N HIS A 91 6.11 9.90 0.82
CA HIS A 91 5.32 9.85 2.05
C HIS A 91 4.59 8.50 2.21
N GLU A 92 4.11 7.92 1.11
CA GLU A 92 3.48 6.61 1.13
C GLU A 92 4.50 5.52 1.53
N ILE A 93 5.73 5.58 1.00
CA ILE A 93 6.82 4.68 1.35
C ILE A 93 7.18 4.81 2.84
N GLN A 94 7.33 6.04 3.34
CA GLN A 94 7.62 6.27 4.77
C GLN A 94 6.55 5.64 5.68
N ILE A 95 5.28 5.75 5.31
CA ILE A 95 4.17 5.14 6.06
C ILE A 95 4.22 3.62 5.97
N MET A 96 4.46 3.05 4.79
CA MET A 96 4.59 1.59 4.64
C MET A 96 5.72 1.04 5.51
N GLU A 97 6.86 1.72 5.54
CA GLU A 97 8.01 1.30 6.34
C GLU A 97 7.80 1.48 7.84
N SER A 98 7.13 2.57 8.27
CA SER A 98 6.89 2.81 9.70
C SER A 98 5.81 1.92 10.29
N GLU A 99 4.74 1.67 9.53
CA GLU A 99 3.53 0.99 10.02
C GLU A 99 3.48 -0.51 9.72
N SER A 100 4.39 -1.03 8.88
CA SER A 100 4.40 -2.47 8.58
C SER A 100 4.94 -3.30 9.74
N ASN A 101 4.31 -4.46 9.94
CA ASN A 101 4.76 -5.44 10.90
C ASN A 101 5.98 -6.18 10.35
N HIS A 102 7.14 -5.89 10.91
CA HIS A 102 8.38 -6.56 10.55
C HIS A 102 8.52 -7.87 11.34
N PHE A 103 8.25 -9.00 10.68
CA PHE A 103 8.56 -10.31 11.24
C PHE A 103 10.02 -10.66 10.95
N ILE A 104 10.86 -10.59 11.98
CA ILE A 104 12.25 -11.05 11.90
C ILE A 104 12.22 -12.58 11.79
N THR A 105 12.63 -13.11 10.65
CA THR A 105 12.80 -14.55 10.44
C THR A 105 14.28 -14.88 10.57
N GLU A 106 14.65 -15.72 11.53
CA GLU A 106 16.05 -16.12 11.74
C GLU A 106 16.66 -16.71 10.45
N GLY A 107 17.86 -16.25 10.11
CA GLY A 107 18.61 -16.73 8.95
C GLY A 107 18.21 -16.12 7.60
N LEU A 108 17.21 -15.24 7.57
CA LEU A 108 16.86 -14.45 6.37
C LEU A 108 17.37 -13.01 6.49
N GLU A 109 17.99 -12.53 5.41
CA GLU A 109 18.40 -11.15 5.23
C GLU A 109 17.50 -10.49 4.19
N ILE A 110 16.65 -9.57 4.64
CA ILE A 110 15.70 -8.87 3.78
C ILE A 110 16.36 -7.67 3.12
N ILE A 111 16.33 -7.65 1.79
CA ILE A 111 16.73 -6.53 0.95
C ILE A 111 15.51 -6.12 0.15
N PHE A 112 14.86 -5.03 0.54
CA PHE A 112 13.68 -4.53 -0.16
C PHE A 112 14.10 -3.43 -1.15
N PRO A 113 14.16 -3.70 -2.47
CA PRO A 113 14.66 -2.71 -3.43
C PRO A 113 13.77 -1.47 -3.50
N GLN A 114 14.37 -0.31 -3.68
CA GLN A 114 13.67 0.97 -3.68
C GLN A 114 12.55 1.03 -4.74
N PHE A 115 12.84 0.59 -5.98
CA PHE A 115 11.85 0.53 -7.05
C PHE A 115 10.63 -0.35 -6.72
N MET A 116 10.79 -1.40 -5.91
CA MET A 116 9.64 -2.22 -5.48
C MET A 116 8.76 -1.45 -4.49
N LYS A 117 9.34 -0.64 -3.60
CA LYS A 117 8.56 0.22 -2.69
C LYS A 117 7.79 1.28 -3.48
N GLU A 118 8.46 1.87 -4.47
CA GLU A 118 7.86 2.85 -5.39
C GLU A 118 6.71 2.23 -6.18
N ILE A 119 6.85 1.00 -6.70
CA ILE A 119 5.75 0.29 -7.37
C ILE A 119 4.54 0.12 -6.44
N ILE A 120 4.75 -0.33 -5.19
CA ILE A 120 3.65 -0.58 -4.25
C ILE A 120 2.95 0.74 -3.84
N ALA A 121 3.72 1.79 -3.62
CA ALA A 121 3.20 3.13 -3.37
C ALA A 121 2.40 3.65 -4.58
N GLU A 122 2.94 3.51 -5.79
CA GLU A 122 2.33 3.99 -7.02
C GLU A 122 1.03 3.24 -7.35
N ILE A 123 0.94 1.93 -7.07
CA ILE A 123 -0.33 1.18 -7.17
C ILE A 123 -1.44 1.88 -6.37
N THR A 124 -1.12 2.33 -5.15
CA THR A 124 -2.09 2.97 -4.26
C THR A 124 -2.43 4.38 -4.73
N GLN A 125 -1.45 5.13 -5.25
CA GLN A 125 -1.68 6.46 -5.85
C GLN A 125 -2.58 6.38 -7.09
N LEU A 126 -2.34 5.40 -7.97
CA LEU A 126 -3.16 5.15 -9.15
C LEU A 126 -4.57 4.72 -8.77
N ALA A 127 -4.72 3.89 -7.73
CA ALA A 127 -6.03 3.47 -7.24
C ALA A 127 -6.89 4.67 -6.78
N ARG A 128 -6.29 5.65 -6.09
CA ARG A 128 -6.95 6.91 -5.66
C ARG A 128 -7.34 7.83 -6.83
N ARG A 129 -6.89 7.55 -8.05
CA ARG A 129 -7.20 8.33 -9.26
C ARG A 129 -7.99 7.50 -10.28
N SER A 130 -8.31 6.25 -9.95
CA SER A 130 -8.96 5.33 -10.87
C SER A 130 -10.47 5.55 -10.89
N ASN A 131 -11.03 5.71 -12.09
CA ASN A 131 -12.48 5.74 -12.29
C ASN A 131 -13.13 4.37 -12.06
N ASP A 132 -12.34 3.29 -12.01
CA ASP A 132 -12.84 1.94 -11.74
C ASP A 132 -13.05 1.69 -10.23
N ILE A 133 -12.62 2.61 -9.36
CA ILE A 133 -12.67 2.50 -7.89
C ILE A 133 -13.54 3.63 -7.31
N SER A 134 -14.38 3.30 -6.34
CA SER A 134 -15.22 4.23 -5.59
C SER A 134 -14.36 5.26 -4.85
N GLN A 135 -14.36 6.49 -5.38
CA GLN A 135 -13.71 7.63 -4.72
C GLN A 135 -14.44 8.09 -3.47
N ARG A 136 -15.70 7.68 -3.32
CA ARG A 136 -16.50 7.90 -2.11
C ARG A 136 -15.91 7.18 -0.90
N SER A 137 -15.61 5.90 -1.10
CA SER A 137 -15.04 5.02 -0.08
C SER A 137 -13.54 5.32 0.09
N GLY A 138 -12.90 5.78 -0.98
CA GLY A 138 -11.49 6.15 -1.02
C GLY A 138 -10.56 4.94 -0.91
N VAL A 139 -9.26 5.20 -0.98
CA VAL A 139 -8.23 4.15 -0.87
C VAL A 139 -7.26 4.52 0.24
N SER A 140 -7.40 3.85 1.38
CA SER A 140 -6.61 4.14 2.57
C SER A 140 -5.15 3.69 2.45
N VAL A 141 -4.28 4.25 3.30
CA VAL A 141 -2.89 3.80 3.45
C VAL A 141 -2.78 2.36 3.98
N ARG A 142 -3.87 1.77 4.52
CA ARG A 142 -3.87 0.35 4.91
C ARG A 142 -3.70 -0.57 3.70
N VAL A 143 -4.07 -0.12 2.50
CA VAL A 143 -3.85 -0.85 1.25
C VAL A 143 -2.36 -0.95 0.95
N SER A 144 -1.65 0.16 0.94
CA SER A 144 -0.20 0.20 0.68
C SER A 144 0.57 -0.60 1.74
N ILE A 145 0.26 -0.42 3.03
CA ILE A 145 0.86 -1.19 4.13
C ILE A 145 0.65 -2.70 3.94
N SER A 146 -0.60 -3.14 3.70
CA SER A 146 -0.89 -4.57 3.52
C SER A 146 -0.22 -5.14 2.27
N ASN A 147 -0.13 -4.37 1.18
CA ASN A 147 0.52 -4.77 -0.05
C ASN A 147 2.03 -4.96 0.16
N PHE A 148 2.66 -4.04 0.91
CA PHE A 148 4.05 -4.15 1.32
C PHE A 148 4.32 -5.44 2.12
N GLU A 149 3.50 -5.69 3.14
CA GLU A 149 3.60 -6.90 3.97
C GLU A 149 3.38 -8.19 3.16
N ASN A 150 2.39 -8.22 2.27
CA ASN A 150 2.10 -9.39 1.45
C ASN A 150 3.20 -9.69 0.43
N VAL A 151 3.73 -8.67 -0.23
CA VAL A 151 4.84 -8.80 -1.18
C VAL A 151 6.09 -9.31 -0.46
N LEU A 152 6.40 -8.76 0.73
CA LEU A 152 7.51 -9.25 1.55
C LEU A 152 7.29 -10.70 2.01
N SER A 153 6.06 -11.04 2.42
CA SER A 153 5.70 -12.40 2.83
C SER A 153 5.84 -13.41 1.69
N SER A 154 5.40 -13.04 0.48
CA SER A 154 5.57 -13.85 -0.73
C SER A 154 7.06 -14.08 -1.04
N ALA A 155 7.86 -13.01 -1.01
CA ALA A 155 9.29 -13.09 -1.27
C ALA A 155 10.01 -13.96 -0.23
N SER A 156 9.67 -13.81 1.05
CA SER A 156 10.23 -14.57 2.16
C SER A 156 9.85 -16.06 2.05
N ARG A 157 8.59 -16.35 1.71
CA ARG A 157 8.13 -17.71 1.43
C ARG A 157 8.90 -18.35 0.28
N ARG A 158 9.15 -17.62 -0.82
CA ARG A 158 9.99 -18.12 -1.92
C ARG A 158 11.40 -18.45 -1.44
N ALA A 159 12.05 -17.53 -0.73
CA ALA A 159 13.41 -17.73 -0.24
C ALA A 159 13.52 -18.97 0.66
N LEU A 160 12.58 -19.14 1.60
CA LEU A 160 12.53 -20.34 2.47
C LEU A 160 12.36 -21.63 1.67
N ARG A 161 11.45 -21.67 0.69
CA ARG A 161 11.23 -22.84 -0.15
C ARG A 161 12.47 -23.21 -0.97
N LEU A 162 13.20 -22.20 -1.45
CA LEU A 162 14.41 -22.35 -2.26
C LEU A 162 15.68 -22.48 -1.40
N LYS A 163 15.57 -22.42 -0.07
CA LYS A 163 16.67 -22.44 0.89
C LYS A 163 17.68 -21.31 0.66
N GLU A 164 17.18 -20.15 0.23
CA GLU A 164 17.97 -18.92 0.04
C GLU A 164 17.94 -18.07 1.32
N ARG A 165 19.05 -17.42 1.64
CA ARG A 165 19.15 -16.52 2.80
C ARG A 165 18.77 -15.08 2.47
N ASN A 166 19.11 -14.60 1.28
CA ASN A 166 18.77 -13.24 0.87
C ASN A 166 17.36 -13.20 0.28
N VAL A 167 16.52 -12.32 0.81
CA VAL A 167 15.15 -12.10 0.36
C VAL A 167 15.10 -10.77 -0.37
N ALA A 168 14.70 -10.79 -1.64
CA ALA A 168 14.34 -9.59 -2.37
C ALA A 168 13.00 -9.82 -3.09
N PRO A 169 11.98 -8.97 -2.86
CA PRO A 169 10.77 -9.00 -3.65
C PRO A 169 11.05 -8.80 -5.14
N ARG A 170 10.33 -9.53 -5.99
CA ARG A 170 10.41 -9.45 -7.45
C ARG A 170 9.04 -9.10 -8.03
N ILE A 171 8.97 -8.82 -9.34
CA ILE A 171 7.69 -8.55 -10.02
C ILE A 171 6.71 -9.72 -9.85
N SER A 172 7.22 -10.95 -9.85
CA SER A 172 6.42 -12.16 -9.61
C SER A 172 5.70 -12.17 -8.24
N ASP A 173 6.24 -11.47 -7.24
CA ASP A 173 5.59 -11.33 -5.91
C ASP A 173 4.43 -10.34 -5.89
N LEU A 174 4.30 -9.47 -6.90
CA LEU A 174 3.20 -8.50 -6.96
C LEU A 174 1.84 -9.20 -7.10
N SER A 175 1.80 -10.47 -7.52
CA SER A 175 0.58 -11.28 -7.47
C SER A 175 0.00 -11.41 -6.05
N ALA A 176 0.82 -11.29 -4.99
CA ALA A 176 0.34 -11.32 -3.62
C ALA A 176 -0.53 -10.09 -3.24
N ILE A 177 -0.47 -9.02 -4.04
CA ILE A 177 -1.24 -7.79 -3.83
C ILE A 177 -2.74 -8.02 -4.02
N PHE A 178 -3.14 -8.97 -4.87
CA PHE A 178 -4.55 -9.30 -5.08
C PHE A 178 -5.24 -9.63 -3.75
N ALA A 179 -4.64 -10.52 -2.96
CA ALA A 179 -5.21 -10.95 -1.69
C ALA A 179 -5.34 -9.81 -0.66
N SER A 180 -4.40 -8.84 -0.64
CA SER A 180 -4.45 -7.70 0.29
C SER A 180 -5.34 -6.56 -0.18
N THR A 181 -5.53 -6.43 -1.50
CA THR A 181 -6.27 -5.31 -2.11
C THR A 181 -7.74 -5.63 -2.30
N SER A 182 -8.10 -6.87 -2.67
CA SER A 182 -9.47 -7.25 -3.07
C SER A 182 -10.55 -7.20 -1.98
N GLY A 183 -10.22 -6.76 -0.77
CA GLY A 183 -11.18 -6.50 0.30
C GLY A 183 -11.02 -5.12 0.94
N LYS A 184 -10.18 -4.26 0.35
CA LYS A 184 -9.85 -2.93 0.86
C LYS A 184 -10.09 -1.81 -0.15
N ILE A 185 -10.55 -2.17 -1.35
CA ILE A 185 -11.05 -1.23 -2.35
C ILE A 185 -12.51 -1.58 -2.64
N GLU A 186 -13.29 -0.58 -3.00
CA GLU A 186 -14.64 -0.77 -3.50
C GLU A 186 -14.66 -0.36 -4.97
N LEU A 187 -15.17 -1.22 -5.84
CA LEU A 187 -15.30 -0.91 -7.26
C LEU A 187 -16.47 0.05 -7.48
N ASP A 188 -16.33 0.94 -8.46
CA ASP A 188 -17.49 1.67 -8.95
C ASP A 188 -18.36 0.71 -9.78
N THR A 189 -19.67 0.68 -9.51
CA THR A 189 -20.64 -0.33 -10.00
C THR A 189 -20.88 -0.34 -11.52
N VAL A 190 -20.06 0.34 -12.32
CA VAL A 190 -20.26 0.46 -13.77
C VAL A 190 -19.66 -0.76 -14.48
N GLY A 191 -20.41 -1.87 -14.45
CA GLY A 191 -20.21 -3.06 -15.27
C GLY A 191 -19.65 -4.29 -14.52
N ASP A 192 -19.68 -5.45 -15.18
CA ASP A 192 -19.12 -6.73 -14.70
C ASP A 192 -17.57 -6.75 -14.76
N ILE A 193 -16.91 -5.68 -14.31
CA ILE A 193 -15.46 -5.62 -14.27
C ILE A 193 -15.00 -6.44 -13.07
N LYS A 194 -14.27 -7.52 -13.34
CA LYS A 194 -13.63 -8.31 -12.29
C LYS A 194 -12.56 -7.46 -11.58
N GLU A 195 -12.62 -7.43 -10.25
CA GLU A 195 -11.68 -6.71 -9.40
C GLU A 195 -10.21 -7.06 -9.68
N GLU A 196 -9.92 -8.35 -9.88
CA GLU A 196 -8.59 -8.83 -10.27
C GLU A 196 -8.07 -8.12 -11.53
N ARG A 197 -8.94 -7.82 -12.50
CA ARG A 197 -8.54 -7.12 -13.72
C ARG A 197 -8.18 -5.67 -13.43
N VAL A 198 -8.91 -5.01 -12.52
CA VAL A 198 -8.62 -3.63 -12.08
C VAL A 198 -7.29 -3.59 -11.35
N VAL A 199 -7.07 -4.50 -10.40
CA VAL A 199 -5.81 -4.57 -9.65
C VAL A 199 -4.63 -4.89 -10.56
N GLN A 200 -4.78 -5.82 -11.52
CA GLN A 200 -3.71 -6.12 -12.49
C GLN A 200 -3.38 -4.91 -13.38
N LYS A 201 -4.40 -4.15 -13.81
CA LYS A 201 -4.22 -2.91 -14.57
C LYS A 201 -3.44 -1.88 -13.76
N LEU A 202 -3.73 -1.73 -12.47
CA LEU A 202 -3.00 -0.85 -11.56
C LEU A 202 -1.54 -1.30 -11.36
N ILE A 203 -1.30 -2.60 -11.16
CA ILE A 203 0.06 -3.17 -11.06
C ILE A 203 0.85 -2.85 -12.33
N ASN A 204 0.29 -3.14 -13.51
CA ASN A 204 0.97 -2.89 -14.79
C ASN A 204 1.26 -1.40 -15.00
N ALA A 205 0.30 -0.52 -14.67
CA ALA A 205 0.48 0.91 -14.79
C ALA A 205 1.57 1.44 -13.84
N ALA A 206 1.61 0.94 -12.59
CA ALA A 206 2.65 1.30 -11.62
C ALA A 206 4.04 0.83 -12.05
N VAL A 207 4.17 -0.43 -12.48
CA VAL A 207 5.45 -0.96 -12.99
C VAL A 207 5.93 -0.15 -14.20
N LEU A 208 5.02 0.21 -15.11
CA LEU A 208 5.37 1.02 -16.28
C LEU A 208 5.80 2.45 -15.89
N SER A 209 5.09 3.07 -14.93
CA SER A 209 5.42 4.41 -14.44
C SER A 209 6.79 4.43 -13.79
N VAL A 210 7.02 3.55 -12.81
CA VAL A 210 8.31 3.47 -12.10
C VAL A 210 9.42 3.07 -13.08
N PHE A 211 9.17 2.20 -14.05
CA PHE A 211 10.17 1.90 -15.08
C PHE A 211 10.57 3.15 -15.87
N GLY A 212 9.60 4.00 -16.23
CA GLY A 212 9.85 5.26 -16.93
C GLY A 212 10.64 6.29 -16.12
N ASP A 213 10.55 6.24 -14.79
CA ASP A 213 11.34 7.11 -13.90
C ASP A 213 12.82 6.68 -13.86
N TYR A 214 13.09 5.38 -14.01
CA TYR A 214 14.46 4.85 -13.99
C TYR A 214 15.09 4.72 -15.36
N PHE A 215 14.33 4.46 -16.42
CA PHE A 215 14.93 4.07 -17.69
C PHE A 215 14.18 4.57 -18.90
N GLU A 216 14.94 4.72 -19.99
CA GLU A 216 14.40 4.90 -21.33
C GLU A 216 14.56 3.61 -22.15
N ASN A 217 13.59 3.35 -23.03
CA ASN A 217 13.58 2.13 -23.86
C ASN A 217 14.84 1.94 -24.73
N ARG A 218 15.51 3.04 -25.12
CA ARG A 218 16.74 3.02 -25.93
C ARG A 218 17.95 2.46 -25.20
N GLU A 219 17.95 2.45 -23.87
CA GLU A 219 19.05 1.91 -23.07
C GLU A 219 19.18 0.38 -23.22
N PHE A 220 18.11 -0.29 -23.67
CA PHE A 220 18.02 -1.75 -23.75
C PHE A 220 18.07 -2.30 -25.18
N GLU A 221 18.52 -1.52 -26.17
CA GLU A 221 18.60 -1.98 -27.57
C GLU A 221 19.43 -3.26 -27.74
N GLN A 222 20.56 -3.38 -27.04
CA GLN A 222 21.40 -4.58 -27.09
C GLN A 222 20.68 -5.82 -26.53
N LEU A 223 19.93 -5.65 -25.44
CA LEU A 223 19.13 -6.71 -24.83
C LEU A 223 18.03 -7.15 -25.77
N VAL A 224 17.29 -6.20 -26.35
CA VAL A 224 16.21 -6.45 -27.31
C VAL A 224 16.74 -7.17 -28.56
N ALA A 225 17.88 -6.74 -29.11
CA ALA A 225 18.54 -7.43 -30.23
C ALA A 225 19.02 -8.84 -29.87
N GLY A 226 19.28 -9.12 -28.59
CA GLY A 226 19.52 -10.47 -28.08
C GLY A 226 18.27 -11.35 -28.22
N PHE A 227 17.10 -10.84 -27.81
CA PHE A 227 15.81 -11.53 -27.95
C PHE A 227 15.42 -11.77 -29.42
N GLU A 228 15.70 -10.81 -30.31
CA GLU A 228 15.50 -11.00 -31.76
C GLU A 228 16.36 -12.13 -32.35
N ARG A 229 17.53 -12.40 -31.75
CA ARG A 229 18.43 -13.51 -32.12
C ARG A 229 18.08 -14.83 -31.43
N GLY A 230 16.93 -14.90 -30.76
CA GLY A 230 16.43 -16.12 -30.11
C GLY A 230 16.80 -16.28 -28.64
N LEU A 231 17.35 -15.25 -27.98
CA LEU A 231 17.44 -15.25 -26.52
C LEU A 231 16.04 -15.44 -25.93
N SER A 232 15.95 -16.26 -24.88
CA SER A 232 14.74 -16.39 -24.11
C SER A 232 15.09 -16.51 -22.63
N VAL A 233 14.36 -15.77 -21.81
CA VAL A 233 14.59 -15.72 -20.37
C VAL A 233 13.35 -16.22 -19.67
N HIS A 234 13.57 -17.16 -18.76
CA HIS A 234 12.51 -17.68 -17.91
C HIS A 234 12.61 -17.03 -16.55
N VAL A 235 11.47 -16.62 -16.00
CA VAL A 235 11.33 -16.09 -14.64
C VAL A 235 10.15 -16.79 -13.96
N GLY A 236 10.12 -16.77 -12.64
CA GLY A 236 9.01 -17.36 -11.89
C GLY A 236 9.16 -17.26 -10.38
N ASP A 237 8.06 -17.54 -9.70
CA ASP A 237 7.95 -17.55 -8.24
C ASP A 237 8.67 -18.76 -7.60
N ASP A 238 9.01 -19.78 -8.39
CA ASP A 238 9.76 -20.97 -8.00
C ASP A 238 11.23 -20.95 -8.45
N MET A 239 11.70 -19.87 -9.08
CA MET A 239 13.03 -19.83 -9.67
C MET A 239 14.10 -19.33 -8.67
N PRO A 240 15.21 -20.08 -8.47
CA PRO A 240 16.35 -19.64 -7.67
C PRO A 240 16.97 -18.35 -8.20
N SER A 241 17.37 -17.47 -7.29
CA SER A 241 18.00 -16.18 -7.59
C SER A 241 19.26 -16.34 -8.47
N MET A 242 20.05 -17.40 -8.22
CA MET A 242 21.24 -17.69 -9.02
C MET A 242 20.95 -18.06 -10.49
N GLU A 243 19.78 -18.61 -10.79
CA GLU A 243 19.40 -18.94 -12.18
C GLU A 243 19.22 -17.68 -13.03
N TYR A 244 18.79 -16.56 -12.43
CA TYR A 244 18.71 -15.27 -13.13
C TYR A 244 20.11 -14.77 -13.49
N VAL A 245 21.05 -14.87 -12.56
CA VAL A 245 22.46 -14.49 -12.77
C VAL A 245 23.06 -15.34 -13.89
N ASN A 246 22.84 -16.65 -13.86
CA ASN A 246 23.36 -17.57 -14.87
C ASN A 246 22.79 -17.28 -16.27
N GLN A 247 21.47 -17.13 -16.40
CA GLN A 247 20.79 -16.88 -17.68
C GLN A 247 21.26 -15.59 -18.36
N LEU A 248 21.57 -14.56 -17.58
CA LEU A 248 21.83 -13.21 -18.09
C LEU A 248 23.27 -12.71 -17.95
N SER A 249 24.16 -13.50 -17.32
CA SER A 249 25.60 -13.24 -17.27
C SER A 249 26.26 -12.96 -18.63
N LYS A 250 25.70 -13.53 -19.70
CA LYS A 250 26.22 -13.43 -21.08
C LYS A 250 25.54 -12.33 -21.91
N VAL A 251 24.54 -11.65 -21.35
CA VAL A 251 23.75 -10.65 -22.06
C VAL A 251 24.26 -9.25 -21.74
N GLY A 252 24.84 -8.60 -22.75
CA GLY A 252 25.33 -7.23 -22.65
C GLY A 252 24.21 -6.22 -22.36
N GLY A 253 24.56 -5.13 -21.67
CA GLY A 253 23.65 -4.00 -21.41
C GLY A 253 22.92 -4.03 -20.05
N LEU A 254 22.74 -5.19 -19.43
CA LEU A 254 22.00 -5.29 -18.15
C LEU A 254 22.79 -4.79 -16.94
N SER A 255 24.12 -4.91 -16.94
CA SER A 255 24.94 -4.59 -15.77
C SER A 255 24.79 -3.14 -15.30
N LYS A 256 24.78 -2.18 -16.23
CA LYS A 256 24.58 -0.75 -15.90
C LYS A 256 23.18 -0.47 -15.34
N ALA A 257 22.16 -1.15 -15.86
CA ALA A 257 20.79 -0.98 -15.38
C ALA A 257 20.61 -1.57 -13.97
N ILE A 258 21.21 -2.73 -13.69
CA ILE A 258 21.25 -3.32 -12.36
C ILE A 258 21.97 -2.39 -11.36
N ASP A 259 23.06 -1.75 -11.78
CA ASP A 259 23.78 -0.78 -10.95
C ASP A 259 22.91 0.43 -10.60
N LYS A 260 22.18 0.97 -11.58
CA LYS A 260 21.26 2.09 -11.38
C LYS A 260 20.16 1.78 -10.35
N LEU A 261 19.75 0.52 -10.25
CA LEU A 261 18.77 0.04 -9.28
C LEU A 261 19.36 -0.34 -7.92
N ASN A 262 20.67 -0.13 -7.72
CA ASN A 262 21.42 -0.63 -6.55
C ASN A 262 21.24 -2.15 -6.36
N GLY A 263 21.12 -2.91 -7.46
CA GLY A 263 20.85 -4.34 -7.44
C GLY A 263 22.08 -5.22 -7.21
N ARG A 264 23.30 -4.65 -7.19
CA ARG A 264 24.52 -5.41 -6.89
C ARG A 264 24.63 -5.73 -5.39
N GLY A 265 25.21 -6.89 -5.09
CA GLY A 265 25.53 -7.31 -3.72
C GLY A 265 24.89 -8.63 -3.33
N SER A 266 23.75 -9.01 -3.92
CA SER A 266 23.14 -10.32 -3.72
C SER A 266 22.48 -10.86 -5.00
N PRO A 267 22.46 -12.19 -5.21
CA PRO A 267 21.69 -12.79 -6.30
C PRO A 267 20.21 -12.43 -6.27
N ALA A 268 19.63 -12.28 -5.07
CA ALA A 268 18.22 -11.94 -4.90
C ALA A 268 17.90 -10.54 -5.45
N SER A 269 18.73 -9.55 -5.13
CA SER A 269 18.62 -8.19 -5.65
C SER A 269 18.78 -8.16 -7.17
N ILE A 270 19.73 -8.92 -7.72
CA ILE A 270 19.93 -9.04 -9.18
C ILE A 270 18.68 -9.63 -9.85
N ALA A 271 18.12 -10.71 -9.30
CA ALA A 271 16.90 -11.33 -9.83
C ALA A 271 15.71 -10.37 -9.82
N SER A 272 15.56 -9.58 -8.75
CA SER A 272 14.53 -8.54 -8.66
C SER A 272 14.69 -7.47 -9.74
N SER A 273 15.90 -6.93 -9.91
CA SER A 273 16.21 -5.94 -10.95
C SER A 273 15.95 -6.47 -12.36
N ILE A 274 16.30 -7.73 -12.62
CA ILE A 274 16.07 -8.37 -13.92
C ILE A 274 14.58 -8.48 -14.22
N GLU A 275 13.76 -8.97 -13.29
CA GLU A 275 12.32 -9.06 -13.50
C GLU A 275 11.70 -7.69 -13.76
N PHE A 276 12.12 -6.66 -13.04
CA PHE A 276 11.65 -5.30 -13.24
C PHE A 276 11.96 -4.77 -14.64
N ILE A 277 13.20 -4.96 -15.11
CA ILE A 277 13.61 -4.55 -16.46
C ILE A 277 12.83 -5.29 -17.54
N LEU A 278 12.70 -6.62 -17.41
CA LEU A 278 11.98 -7.44 -18.39
C LEU A 278 10.48 -7.09 -18.45
N GLU A 279 9.85 -6.89 -17.29
CA GLU A 279 8.44 -6.49 -17.22
C GLU A 279 8.25 -5.08 -17.79
N GLY A 280 9.10 -4.11 -17.44
CA GLY A 280 9.03 -2.76 -17.99
C GLY A 280 9.18 -2.72 -19.51
N LEU A 281 10.08 -3.52 -20.07
CA LEU A 281 10.23 -3.67 -21.53
C LEU A 281 9.01 -4.36 -22.16
N HIS A 282 8.44 -5.36 -21.51
CA HIS A 282 7.21 -5.99 -21.97
C HIS A 282 6.04 -5.01 -22.01
N LEU A 283 5.84 -4.23 -20.95
CA LEU A 283 4.76 -3.24 -20.86
C LEU A 283 4.94 -2.09 -21.87
N ASN A 284 6.19 -1.75 -22.20
CA ASN A 284 6.55 -0.86 -23.32
C ASN A 284 6.46 -1.53 -24.72
N ARG A 285 5.91 -2.75 -24.80
CA ARG A 285 5.75 -3.53 -26.05
C ARG A 285 7.07 -3.81 -26.78
N ARG A 286 8.19 -3.86 -26.04
CA ARG A 286 9.51 -4.22 -26.56
C ARG A 286 9.77 -5.72 -26.48
N LEU A 287 9.09 -6.43 -25.58
CA LEU A 287 9.18 -7.88 -25.41
C LEU A 287 7.79 -8.50 -25.33
N ASN A 288 7.68 -9.74 -25.79
CA ASN A 288 6.52 -10.60 -25.57
C ASN A 288 6.70 -11.39 -24.27
N LYS A 289 5.58 -11.66 -23.59
CA LYS A 289 5.51 -12.40 -22.34
C LYS A 289 4.50 -13.53 -22.52
N ASP A 290 4.98 -14.76 -22.39
CA ASP A 290 4.13 -15.95 -22.41
C ASP A 290 4.11 -16.58 -21.02
N GLU A 291 2.96 -17.10 -20.62
CA GLU A 291 2.82 -17.91 -19.42
C GLU A 291 2.78 -19.40 -19.80
N VAL A 292 3.76 -20.16 -19.33
CA VAL A 292 3.89 -21.59 -19.63
C VAL A 292 4.02 -22.36 -18.32
N ARG A 293 2.96 -23.11 -17.95
CA ARG A 293 2.92 -23.97 -16.74
C ARG A 293 3.32 -23.24 -15.45
N GLY A 294 2.85 -22.00 -15.26
CA GLY A 294 3.16 -21.17 -14.09
C GLY A 294 4.53 -20.48 -14.15
N LYS A 295 5.29 -20.63 -15.23
CA LYS A 295 6.53 -19.88 -15.49
C LYS A 295 6.29 -18.81 -16.52
N ILE A 296 6.88 -17.65 -16.30
CA ILE A 296 6.83 -16.56 -17.25
C ILE A 296 8.05 -16.66 -18.16
N ARG A 297 7.81 -16.61 -19.47
CA ARG A 297 8.85 -16.65 -20.48
C ARG A 297 8.82 -15.36 -21.30
N TYR A 298 9.92 -14.62 -21.29
CA TYR A 298 10.11 -13.48 -22.17
C TYR A 298 10.78 -13.90 -23.47
N ARG A 299 10.28 -13.38 -24.59
CA ARG A 299 10.83 -13.56 -25.94
C ARG A 299 10.49 -12.39 -26.85
N ARG A 300 11.09 -12.33 -28.04
CA ARG A 300 10.59 -11.51 -29.15
C ARG A 300 9.65 -12.35 -30.00
#